data_AF-A0A368YF48-F1
#
_entry.id   AF-A0A368YF48-F1
#
_cell.length_a   1.000
_cell.length_b   1.000
_cell.length_c   1.000
_cell.angle_alpha   90.00
_cell.angle_beta   90.00
_cell.angle_gamma   90.00
#
_symmetry.space_group_name_H-M   'P 1'
#
loop_
_entity.id
_entity.type
_entity.pdbx_description
1 polymer ?
#
loop_
_entity_poly.entity_id
_entity_poly.type
_entity_poly.pdbx_seq_one_letter_code
_entity_poly.pdbx_strand_id
1 'polypeptide(L)'
;MKPEQLEIERLRREVAKLKAERDILKKTAAYFARRVWHNVLAEGLSCGLHRIERLMRQNALRARPRRRGLPKDAGDRAVIMPNVLDGLVT
;
A
#
# COMPACT_ATOMS: atom_id res chain seq x y z
N MET A 1 38.90 0.00 21.36
CA MET A 1 37.69 0.56 20.73
C MET A 1 37.05 1.50 21.74
N LYS A 2 36.83 2.78 21.41
CA LYS A 2 36.19 3.71 22.36
C LYS A 2 34.73 3.25 22.57
N PRO A 3 34.22 3.19 23.80
CA PRO A 3 32.87 2.69 24.08
C PRO A 3 31.79 3.50 23.33
N GLU A 4 32.02 4.80 23.14
CA GLU A 4 31.16 5.68 22.33
C GLU A 4 31.05 5.25 20.87
N GLN A 5 32.12 4.70 20.26
CA GLN A 5 32.09 4.24 18.88
C GLN A 5 31.25 2.97 18.72
N LEU A 6 31.25 2.09 19.72
CA LEU A 6 30.39 0.90 19.75
C LEU A 6 28.92 1.29 19.93
N GLU A 7 28.64 2.28 20.79
CA GLU A 7 27.30 2.84 20.99
C GLU A 7 26.77 3.49 19.69
N ILE A 8 27.60 4.31 19.04
CA ILE A 8 27.29 4.95 17.75
C ILE A 8 27.02 3.89 16.67
N GLU A 9 27.80 2.83 16.61
CA GLU A 9 27.61 1.77 15.62
C GLU A 9 26.31 0.98 15.85
N ARG A 10 25.99 0.67 17.11
CA ARG A 10 24.72 0.05 17.50
C ARG A 10 23.53 0.92 17.09
N LEU A 11 23.57 2.21 17.43
CA LEU A 11 22.51 3.16 17.11
C LEU A 11 22.34 3.31 15.58
N ARG A 12 23.43 3.31 14.81
CA ARG A 12 23.36 3.34 13.34
C ARG A 12 22.68 2.10 12.76
N ARG A 13 22.92 0.91 13.31
CA ARG A 13 22.23 -0.34 12.91
C ARG A 13 20.74 -0.28 13.24
N GLU A 14 20.39 0.23 14.41
CA GLU A 14 19.00 0.43 14.84
C GLU A 14 18.26 1.41 13.91
N VAL A 15 18.88 2.55 13.60
CA VAL A 15 18.33 3.56 12.68
C VAL A 15 18.19 2.99 11.27
N ALA A 16 19.14 2.19 10.78
CA ALA A 16 19.05 1.54 9.48
C ALA A 16 17.84 0.59 9.42
N LYS A 17 17.61 -0.22 10.47
CA LYS A 17 16.44 -1.09 10.57
C LYS A 17 15.13 -0.28 10.56
N LEU A 18 15.04 0.76 11.38
CA LEU A 18 13.84 1.61 11.47
C LEU A 18 13.56 2.36 10.16
N LYS A 19 14.61 2.78 9.44
CA LYS A 19 14.48 3.45 8.15
C LYS A 19 13.93 2.50 7.09
N ALA A 20 14.42 1.25 7.05
CA ALA A 20 13.89 0.21 6.17
C ALA A 20 12.40 -0.08 6.49
N GLU A 21 12.04 -0.28 7.77
CA GLU A 21 10.64 -0.45 8.19
C GLU A 21 9.74 0.69 7.69
N ARG A 22 10.21 1.94 7.82
CA ARG A 22 9.48 3.14 7.40
C ARG A 22 9.34 3.26 5.87
N ASP A 23 10.39 2.93 5.12
CA ASP A 23 10.36 3.08 3.66
C ASP A 23 9.41 2.04 3.02
N ILE A 24 9.32 0.84 3.59
CA ILE A 24 8.31 -0.16 3.22
C ILE A 24 6.90 0.36 3.51
N LEU A 25 6.69 0.90 4.71
CA LEU A 25 5.42 1.52 5.11
C LEU A 25 4.99 2.60 4.11
N LYS A 26 5.91 3.47 3.68
CA LYS A 26 5.60 4.51 2.68
C LYS A 26 5.23 3.94 1.31
N LYS A 27 5.99 2.95 0.80
CA LYS A 27 5.70 2.29 -0.48
C LYS A 27 4.36 1.55 -0.47
N THR A 28 3.97 1.04 0.69
CA THR A 28 2.84 0.11 0.82
C THR A 28 1.64 0.72 1.56
N ALA A 29 1.71 1.99 1.96
CA ALA A 29 0.66 2.72 2.71
C ALA A 29 -0.70 2.75 2.01
N ALA A 30 -0.74 2.55 0.68
CA ALA A 30 -1.99 2.38 -0.06
C ALA A 30 -2.77 1.12 0.34
N TYR A 31 -2.10 0.15 0.98
CA TYR A 31 -2.65 -1.13 1.39
C TYR A 31 -2.91 -1.21 2.90
N PHE A 32 -3.68 -2.22 3.32
CA PHE A 32 -3.99 -2.48 4.72
C PHE A 32 -2.75 -2.95 5.50
N ALA A 33 -2.74 -2.70 6.81
CA ALA A 33 -1.67 -3.07 7.75
C ALA A 33 -1.19 -4.53 7.59
N ARG A 34 -2.11 -5.45 7.33
CA ARG A 34 -1.75 -6.86 7.10
C ARG A 34 -0.89 -7.08 5.86
N ARG A 35 -1.16 -6.38 4.74
CA ARG A 35 -0.34 -6.49 3.53
C ARG A 35 1.01 -5.82 3.73
N VAL A 36 1.06 -4.71 4.46
CA VAL A 36 2.32 -4.08 4.85
C VAL A 36 3.17 -5.06 5.67
N TRP A 37 2.58 -5.77 6.62
CA TRP A 37 3.27 -6.78 7.42
C TRP A 37 3.87 -7.91 6.60
N HIS A 38 3.13 -8.44 5.62
CA HIS A 38 3.68 -9.42 4.70
C HIS A 38 4.87 -8.88 3.89
N ASN A 39 4.84 -7.62 3.44
CA ASN A 39 5.96 -7.01 2.72
C ASN A 39 7.18 -6.82 3.61
N VAL A 40 6.99 -6.40 4.87
CA VAL A 40 8.10 -6.26 5.82
C VAL A 40 8.75 -7.61 6.13
N LEU A 41 7.95 -8.67 6.29
CA LEU A 41 8.47 -10.03 6.43
C LEU A 41 9.21 -10.51 5.18
N ALA A 42 8.70 -10.18 3.98
CA ALA A 42 9.36 -10.54 2.72
C ALA A 42 10.72 -9.85 2.54
N GLU A 43 10.90 -8.65 3.10
CA GLU A 43 12.20 -7.95 3.15
C GLU A 43 13.11 -8.43 4.30
N GLY A 44 12.73 -9.50 5.01
CA GLY A 44 13.56 -10.13 6.06
C GLY A 44 13.55 -9.38 7.40
N LEU A 45 12.65 -8.42 7.58
CA LEU A 45 12.55 -7.62 8.80
C LEU A 45 11.54 -8.24 9.77
N SER A 46 11.99 -8.54 10.99
CA SER A 46 11.12 -9.03 12.05
C SER A 46 10.32 -7.90 12.68
N CYS A 47 9.02 -7.87 12.38
CA CYS A 47 8.08 -6.98 13.04
C CYS A 47 6.71 -7.65 13.22
N GLY A 48 6.05 -7.39 14.35
CA GLY A 48 4.68 -7.85 14.60
C GLY A 48 3.65 -6.91 13.97
N LEU A 49 2.47 -7.45 13.67
CA LEU A 49 1.35 -6.69 13.10
C LEU A 49 0.99 -5.46 13.95
N HIS A 50 0.93 -5.58 15.27
CA HIS A 50 0.65 -4.46 16.18
C HIS A 50 1.70 -3.34 16.12
N ARG A 51 2.98 -3.70 15.89
CA ARG A 51 4.06 -2.71 15.70
C ARG A 51 3.82 -1.93 14.40
N ILE A 52 3.41 -2.61 13.34
CA ILE A 52 3.04 -1.98 12.06
C ILE A 52 1.82 -1.09 12.20
N GLU A 53 0.76 -1.53 12.88
CA GLU A 53 -0.44 -0.72 13.10
C GLU A 53 -0.11 0.56 13.89
N ARG A 54 0.73 0.44 14.92
CA ARG A 54 1.23 1.59 15.69
C ARG A 54 2.04 2.54 14.80
N LEU A 55 2.97 2.01 14.01
CA LEU A 55 3.78 2.80 13.09
C LEU A 55 2.94 3.49 12.01
N MET A 56 1.94 2.82 11.45
CA MET A 56 0.99 3.42 10.50
C MET A 56 0.22 4.58 11.14
N ARG A 57 -0.28 4.39 12.37
CA ARG A 57 -0.99 5.45 13.12
C ARG A 57 -0.09 6.64 13.45
N GLN A 58 1.12 6.40 13.94
CA GLN A 58 2.09 7.45 14.30
C GLN A 58 2.57 8.27 13.09
N ASN A 59 2.64 7.64 11.90
CA ASN A 59 3.05 8.31 10.67
C ASN A 59 1.87 8.85 9.85
N ALA A 60 0.66 8.88 10.43
CA ALA A 60 -0.59 9.29 9.75
C ALA A 60 -0.83 8.56 8.41
N LEU A 61 -0.33 7.33 8.27
CA LEU A 61 -0.50 6.50 7.08
C LEU A 61 -1.84 5.77 7.17
N ARG A 62 -2.69 5.96 6.16
CA ARG A 62 -4.01 5.31 6.08
C ARG A 62 -4.14 4.55 4.78
N ALA A 63 -4.64 3.32 4.87
CA ALA A 63 -4.95 2.51 3.70
C ALA A 63 -5.86 3.30 2.76
N ARG A 64 -5.57 3.23 1.45
CA ARG A 64 -6.38 3.92 0.46
C ARG A 64 -7.80 3.34 0.50
N PRO A 65 -8.85 4.18 0.56
CA PRO A 65 -10.22 3.69 0.46
C PRO A 65 -10.39 2.85 -0.80
N ARG A 66 -11.16 1.75 -0.72
CA ARG A 66 -11.55 0.99 -1.90
C ARG A 66 -12.23 1.95 -2.87
N ARG A 67 -11.88 1.86 -4.16
CA ARG A 67 -12.58 2.62 -5.21
C ARG A 67 -14.08 2.34 -5.03
N ARG A 68 -14.88 3.39 -4.83
CA ARG A 68 -16.32 3.25 -4.96
C ARG A 68 -16.58 2.74 -6.37
N GLY A 69 -17.35 1.67 -6.50
CA GLY A 69 -17.79 1.23 -7.82
C GLY A 69 -18.44 2.42 -8.52
N LEU A 70 -18.24 2.55 -9.83
CA LEU A 70 -19.08 3.45 -10.61
C LEU A 70 -20.53 3.12 -10.30
N PRO A 71 -21.43 4.13 -10.23
CA PRO A 71 -22.86 3.87 -10.22
C PRO A 71 -23.16 2.81 -11.27
N LYS A 72 -23.86 1.74 -10.87
CA LYS A 72 -24.24 0.70 -11.82
C LYS A 72 -25.18 1.38 -12.81
N ASP A 73 -24.81 1.39 -14.09
CA ASP A 73 -25.65 1.97 -15.14
C ASP A 73 -27.06 1.37 -14.98
N ALA A 74 -28.06 2.21 -14.70
CA ALA A 74 -29.45 1.78 -14.54
C ALA A 74 -30.14 1.57 -15.90
N GLY A 75 -29.42 1.79 -17.00
CA GLY A 75 -29.90 1.59 -18.36
C GLY A 75 -29.46 0.24 -18.92
N ASP A 76 -30.26 -0.29 -19.83
CA ASP A 76 -29.88 -1.42 -20.66
C ASP A 76 -28.59 -1.08 -21.40
N ARG A 77 -27.51 -1.85 -21.12
CA ARG A 77 -26.30 -1.77 -21.91
C ARG A 77 -26.63 -2.34 -23.28
N ALA A 78 -26.68 -1.50 -24.30
CA ALA A 78 -26.70 -1.97 -25.67
C ALA A 78 -25.45 -2.83 -25.89
N VAL A 79 -25.64 -4.15 -26.02
CA VAL A 79 -24.56 -5.13 -26.27
C VAL A 79 -23.94 -4.92 -27.66
N ILE A 80 -24.72 -4.31 -28.56
CA ILE A 80 -24.38 -4.05 -29.95
C ILE A 80 -24.86 -2.63 -30.25
N MET A 81 -24.01 -1.78 -30.85
CA MET A 81 -24.45 -0.48 -31.35
C MET A 81 -25.43 -0.68 -32.51
N PRO A 82 -26.54 0.09 -32.60
CA PRO A 82 -27.47 0.00 -33.71
C PRO A 82 -26.73 0.24 -35.03
N ASN A 83 -26.94 -0.63 -36.02
CA ASN A 83 -26.39 -0.44 -37.36
C ASN A 83 -27.07 0.77 -38.01
N VAL A 84 -26.32 1.85 -38.17
CA VAL A 84 -26.82 3.11 -38.78
C VAL A 84 -26.96 3.04 -40.30
N LEU A 85 -26.62 1.90 -40.93
CA LEU A 85 -26.63 1.71 -42.38
C LEU A 85 -27.88 1.01 -42.92
N ASP A 86 -28.75 0.45 -42.06
CA ASP A 86 -29.95 -0.31 -42.50
C ASP A 86 -31.08 0.57 -43.09
N GLY A 87 -30.88 1.90 -43.16
CA GLY A 87 -31.85 2.84 -43.73
C GLY A 87 -31.63 3.22 -45.21
N LEU A 88 -30.67 2.62 -45.91
CA LEU A 88 -30.29 3.00 -47.29
C LEU A 88 -30.69 1.99 -48.38
N VAL A 89 -31.56 1.02 -48.08
CA VAL A 89 -32.06 0.08 -49.08
C VAL A 89 -33.59 0.12 -49.13
N THR A 90 -34.09 1.03 -49.97
CA THR A 90 -35.42 1.00 -50.60
C THR A 90 -35.23 0.96 -52.10
#